data_AF-A0A4U8WIM0-F1
#
_entry.id   AF-A0A4U8WIM0-F1
#
_cell.length_a   1.000
_cell.length_b   1.000
_cell.length_c   1.000
_cell.angle_alpha   90.00
_cell.angle_beta   90.00
_cell.angle_gamma   90.00
#
_symmetry.space_group_name_H-M   'P 1'
#
loop_
_entity.id
_entity.type
_entity.pdbx_description
1 polymer ?
#
loop_
_entity_poly.entity_id
_entity_poly.type
_entity_poly.pdbx_seq_one_letter_code
_entity_poly.pdbx_strand_id
1 'polypeptide(L)'
;MKKISFLMLFALSFLVLNCRTEEFHNEEVNQSNSQPRLTSKRISLNESKHKARLLTEIDKAETALKSLSKTNIQGKVISYNNGVLIDTDEVLYIENGPNYYTYTFNLIRENALPTDPVENLVLSPLSDGTYKELLVSYNLSVQEKEILKSGGFVNTKGKTQVTELAQGTFNTNNQLARQVCTTSSYSYWEACSGKQHHDGSNYESCPIYQGKEEGTPPIFYTIITTTCLEQNEMIITPIDPPNNGGGSGGEGSGGTTTQCTTPSIPTNPQPGFTDENGCPIAIPTQPYVVKSFNLIVRALPAEVKALLTSNTQFYNGLQTYYNANPTQQGENFVQWAAQFSWENQNVNWAEFQPMLTFAHNFLQENPDTLNPEAIFLRFKSLSDALLQNPNKLLKIPCNQLPHWQDIAMHQIPQSVKIKLQNIPNQNSYWSSWNITNLDNGEGAHINMDLFPVKISTMPKKPNSTQKYTPAEFFDFFRKNINLFAEKFTPIENNYL
;
A
#
# COMPACT_ATOMS: atom_id res chain seq x y z
N MET A 1 52.62 -18.06 20.50
CA MET A 1 52.06 -17.31 19.34
C MET A 1 50.61 -17.72 19.00
N LYS A 2 49.69 -17.82 19.98
CA LYS A 2 48.27 -18.15 19.72
C LYS A 2 47.25 -17.16 20.32
N LYS A 3 47.68 -16.25 21.20
CA LYS A 3 46.78 -15.29 21.87
C LYS A 3 46.60 -13.96 21.12
N ILE A 4 47.57 -13.57 20.29
CA ILE A 4 47.50 -12.32 19.50
C ILE A 4 46.56 -12.48 18.29
N SER A 5 46.46 -13.68 17.71
CA SER A 5 45.57 -13.95 16.58
C SER A 5 44.08 -13.91 16.95
N PHE A 6 43.74 -14.19 18.22
CA PHE A 6 42.36 -14.17 18.68
C PHE A 6 41.86 -12.75 18.98
N LEU A 7 42.76 -11.88 19.48
CA LEU A 7 42.44 -10.46 19.69
C LEU A 7 42.22 -9.71 18.36
N MET A 8 43.00 -10.04 17.32
CA MET A 8 42.84 -9.46 15.99
C MET A 8 41.51 -9.88 15.33
N LEU A 9 41.07 -11.13 15.52
CA LEU A 9 39.80 -11.60 14.99
C LEU A 9 38.60 -10.94 15.69
N PHE A 10 38.69 -10.73 17.01
CA PHE A 10 37.63 -10.09 17.80
C PHE A 10 37.53 -8.58 17.51
N ALA A 11 38.66 -7.90 17.24
CA ALA A 11 38.67 -6.50 16.81
C ALA A 11 38.09 -6.31 15.40
N LEU A 12 38.28 -7.29 14.50
CA LEU A 12 37.68 -7.28 13.16
C LEU A 12 36.15 -7.44 13.21
N SER A 13 35.62 -8.21 14.16
CA SER A 13 34.16 -8.36 14.36
C SER A 13 33.47 -7.08 14.85
N PHE A 14 34.19 -6.15 15.51
CA PHE A 14 33.63 -4.84 15.87
C PHE A 14 33.59 -3.85 14.70
N LEU A 15 34.37 -4.07 13.63
CA LEU A 15 34.34 -3.22 12.43
C LEU A 15 33.15 -3.54 11.51
N VAL A 16 32.59 -4.75 11.59
CA VAL A 16 31.38 -5.16 10.82
C VAL A 16 30.06 -4.95 11.59
N LEU A 17 30.10 -4.53 12.86
CA LEU A 17 28.91 -4.20 13.65
C LEU A 17 28.57 -2.71 13.71
N ASN A 18 29.38 -1.85 13.07
CA ASN A 18 28.89 -0.52 12.70
C ASN A 18 28.09 -0.67 11.41
N CYS A 19 26.79 -0.96 11.56
CA CYS A 19 25.83 -0.60 10.53
C CYS A 19 26.00 0.89 10.23
N ARG A 20 26.74 1.21 9.17
CA ARG A 20 26.38 2.36 8.35
C ARG A 20 24.93 2.09 7.96
N THR A 21 24.02 2.89 8.49
CA THR A 21 22.87 3.29 7.68
C THR A 21 23.47 3.79 6.38
N GLU A 22 23.19 3.11 5.27
CA GLU A 22 23.29 3.75 3.97
C GLU A 22 22.33 4.95 4.07
N GLU A 23 22.89 6.11 4.44
CA GLU A 23 22.31 7.39 4.06
C GLU A 23 22.12 7.26 2.56
N PHE A 24 20.87 7.26 2.12
CA PHE A 24 20.55 7.51 0.73
C PHE A 24 21.23 8.83 0.37
N HIS A 25 22.43 8.73 -0.21
CA HIS A 25 23.10 9.82 -0.88
C HIS A 25 22.22 10.17 -2.07
N ASN A 26 21.28 11.08 -1.87
CA ASN A 26 20.93 11.99 -2.93
C ASN A 26 22.20 12.80 -3.18
N GLU A 27 22.77 12.64 -4.36
CA GLU A 27 23.88 13.45 -4.82
C GLU A 27 23.55 14.93 -4.55
N GLU A 28 24.35 15.58 -3.71
CA GLU A 28 24.41 17.03 -3.70
C GLU A 28 24.89 17.44 -5.09
N VAL A 29 23.93 17.73 -5.98
CA VAL A 29 24.19 18.50 -7.17
C VAL A 29 24.72 19.84 -6.66
N ASN A 30 26.04 20.01 -6.75
CA ASN A 30 26.72 21.28 -6.57
C ASN A 30 26.12 22.29 -7.57
N GLN A 31 25.01 22.93 -7.20
CA GLN A 31 24.46 24.06 -7.93
C GLN A 31 25.15 25.32 -7.44
N SER A 32 26.20 25.70 -8.17
CA SER A 32 26.70 27.07 -8.15
C SER A 32 25.54 28.04 -8.46
N ASN A 33 25.28 28.99 -7.56
CA ASN A 33 24.40 30.16 -7.75
C ASN A 33 22.90 29.90 -8.00
N SER A 34 22.23 29.04 -7.22
CA SER A 34 20.76 29.05 -7.17
C SER A 34 20.25 29.82 -5.95
N GLN A 35 19.30 30.75 -6.19
CA GLN A 35 18.48 31.37 -5.14
C GLN A 35 17.83 30.26 -4.28
N PRO A 36 17.59 30.50 -2.98
CA PRO A 36 16.85 29.56 -2.14
C PRO A 36 15.51 29.19 -2.79
N ARG A 37 15.23 27.89 -2.88
CA ARG A 37 14.00 27.33 -3.45
C ARG A 37 13.33 26.44 -2.42
N LEU A 38 12.01 26.34 -2.52
CA LEU A 38 11.25 25.43 -1.66
C LEU A 38 11.46 23.99 -2.09
N THR A 39 11.99 23.17 -1.19
CA THR A 39 12.07 21.72 -1.36
C THR A 39 11.16 21.05 -0.34
N SER A 40 10.60 19.89 -0.69
CA SER A 40 9.76 19.11 0.21
C SER A 40 10.12 17.63 0.20
N LYS A 41 9.94 16.96 1.33
CA LYS A 41 10.12 15.52 1.49
C LYS A 41 9.19 14.93 2.54
N ARG A 42 8.91 13.64 2.42
CA ARG A 42 8.25 12.82 3.44
C ARG A 42 9.30 12.24 4.37
N ILE A 43 9.11 12.41 5.67
CA ILE A 43 9.95 11.84 6.71
C ILE A 43 9.08 11.40 7.87
N SER A 44 9.52 10.44 8.66
CA SER A 44 8.98 10.19 9.98
C SER A 44 9.45 11.26 10.98
N LEU A 45 8.72 11.43 12.08
CA LEU A 45 9.15 12.27 13.19
C LEU A 45 10.50 11.81 13.77
N ASN A 46 10.83 10.52 13.66
CA ASN A 46 12.11 9.97 14.12
C ASN A 46 13.30 10.45 13.28
N GLU A 47 13.09 10.71 12.00
CA GLU A 47 14.10 11.24 11.08
C GLU A 47 14.26 12.77 11.21
N SER A 48 13.37 13.43 11.96
CA SER A 48 13.43 14.88 12.15
C SER A 48 14.60 15.29 13.06
N LYS A 49 15.43 16.21 12.54
CA LYS A 49 16.48 16.91 13.31
C LYS A 49 15.92 17.68 14.51
N HIS A 50 14.62 18.03 14.50
CA HIS A 50 13.96 18.84 15.51
C HIS A 50 13.04 18.04 16.44
N LYS A 51 13.10 16.69 16.41
CA LYS A 51 12.19 15.77 17.12
C LYS A 51 11.84 16.19 18.54
N ALA A 52 12.83 16.47 19.38
CA ALA A 52 12.59 16.78 20.80
C ALA A 52 11.69 18.01 21.01
N ARG A 53 11.88 19.05 20.18
CA ARG A 53 11.03 20.26 20.23
C ARG A 53 9.66 19.98 19.64
N LEU A 54 9.61 19.28 18.50
CA LEU A 54 8.35 18.92 17.84
C LEU A 54 7.45 18.10 18.76
N LEU A 55 7.98 17.16 19.55
CA LEU A 55 7.19 16.41 20.54
C LEU A 55 6.47 17.34 21.53
N THR A 56 7.15 18.39 21.99
CA THR A 56 6.56 19.37 22.92
C THR A 56 5.43 20.16 22.26
N GLU A 57 5.62 20.59 21.01
CA GLU A 57 4.57 21.33 20.28
C GLU A 57 3.41 20.43 19.84
N ILE A 58 3.67 19.15 19.55
CA ILE A 58 2.62 18.15 19.27
C ILE A 58 1.73 17.97 20.51
N ASP A 59 2.31 17.84 21.71
CA ASP A 59 1.55 17.72 22.97
C ASP A 59 0.68 18.97 23.25
N LYS A 60 1.23 20.16 22.97
CA LYS A 60 0.47 21.43 23.06
C LYS A 60 -0.69 21.47 22.07
N ALA A 61 -0.41 21.13 20.81
CA ALA A 61 -1.41 21.11 19.75
C ALA A 61 -2.53 20.10 20.06
N GLU A 62 -2.23 18.92 20.61
CA GLU A 62 -3.26 17.97 21.05
C GLU A 62 -4.18 18.58 22.12
N THR A 63 -3.60 19.31 23.08
CA THR A 63 -4.36 19.98 24.15
C THR A 63 -5.25 21.08 23.57
N ALA A 64 -4.73 21.88 22.64
CA ALA A 64 -5.48 22.91 21.95
C ALA A 64 -6.63 22.31 21.10
N LEU A 65 -6.36 21.25 20.34
CA LEU A 65 -7.36 20.54 19.54
C LEU A 65 -8.50 19.97 20.40
N LYS A 66 -8.18 19.39 21.57
CA LYS A 66 -9.20 18.92 22.53
C LYS A 66 -10.09 20.06 23.04
N SER A 67 -9.55 21.26 23.17
CA SER A 67 -10.32 22.45 23.60
C SER A 67 -11.28 22.98 22.53
N LEU A 68 -11.02 22.72 21.24
CA LEU A 68 -11.83 23.15 20.08
C LEU A 68 -13.11 22.32 19.89
N SER A 69 -13.76 21.91 20.99
CA SER A 69 -14.78 20.86 21.09
C SER A 69 -15.88 20.86 20.01
N LYS A 70 -16.16 21.99 19.34
CA LYS A 70 -16.97 22.09 18.11
C LYS A 70 -16.49 23.25 17.22
N THR A 71 -15.96 23.00 16.03
CA THR A 71 -15.75 24.05 15.00
C THR A 71 -16.72 23.86 13.83
N ASN A 72 -17.24 24.96 13.29
CA ASN A 72 -18.10 24.93 12.12
C ASN A 72 -17.25 25.21 10.87
N ILE A 73 -17.00 24.16 10.08
CA ILE A 73 -16.34 24.27 8.78
C ILE A 73 -17.44 24.24 7.72
N GLN A 74 -17.72 25.39 7.10
CA GLN A 74 -18.65 25.53 5.97
C GLN A 74 -20.03 24.86 6.18
N GLY A 75 -20.61 24.98 7.38
CA GLY A 75 -21.94 24.45 7.70
C GLY A 75 -21.93 23.05 8.35
N LYS A 76 -20.77 22.41 8.51
CA LYS A 76 -20.61 21.12 9.20
C LYS A 76 -19.92 21.33 10.55
N VAL A 77 -20.58 20.90 11.62
CA VAL A 77 -19.99 20.89 12.98
C VAL A 77 -19.00 19.73 13.07
N ILE A 78 -17.75 20.04 13.37
CA ILE A 78 -16.65 19.09 13.55
C ILE A 78 -16.32 19.01 15.04
N SER A 79 -16.36 17.80 15.60
CA SER A 79 -16.08 17.53 17.02
C SER A 79 -14.70 16.89 17.17
N TYR A 80 -13.88 17.45 18.07
CA TYR A 80 -12.54 16.94 18.42
C TYR A 80 -12.55 16.09 19.71
N ASN A 81 -13.73 15.92 20.33
CA ASN A 81 -13.87 15.29 21.66
C ASN A 81 -13.58 13.78 21.69
N ASN A 82 -13.66 13.09 20.55
CA ASN A 82 -13.51 11.64 20.46
C ASN A 82 -12.09 11.18 20.11
N GLY A 83 -11.10 12.07 20.20
CA GLY A 83 -9.70 11.77 19.93
C GLY A 83 -9.31 12.04 18.47
N VAL A 84 -8.32 12.91 18.31
CA VAL A 84 -7.57 13.14 17.07
C VAL A 84 -6.16 12.62 17.33
N LEU A 85 -5.60 11.83 16.40
CA LEU A 85 -4.17 11.55 16.40
C LEU A 85 -3.47 12.44 15.41
N ILE A 86 -2.25 12.79 15.76
CA ILE A 86 -1.30 13.44 14.88
C ILE A 86 -0.46 12.32 14.27
N ASP A 87 -0.46 12.18 12.95
CA ASP A 87 0.38 11.19 12.27
C ASP A 87 1.85 11.60 12.34
N THR A 88 2.67 10.76 12.97
CA THR A 88 4.12 10.98 13.12
C THR A 88 4.94 10.09 12.20
N ASP A 89 4.31 9.16 11.48
CA ASP A 89 5.01 8.23 10.60
C ASP A 89 5.26 8.83 9.22
N GLU A 90 4.29 9.60 8.67
CA GLU A 90 4.47 10.39 7.45
C GLU A 90 4.27 11.90 7.71
N VAL A 91 5.36 12.59 7.99
CA VAL A 91 5.42 14.04 8.16
C VAL A 91 5.92 14.70 6.88
N LEU A 92 5.21 15.74 6.42
CA LEU A 92 5.74 16.61 5.38
C LEU A 92 6.77 17.56 5.99
N TYR A 93 7.98 17.55 5.47
CA TYR A 93 9.00 18.53 5.78
C TYR A 93 9.27 19.39 4.55
N ILE A 94 9.12 20.70 4.68
CA ILE A 94 9.46 21.68 3.64
C ILE A 94 10.61 22.53 4.17
N GLU A 95 11.61 22.83 3.35
CA GLU A 95 12.68 23.75 3.70
C GLU A 95 12.89 24.82 2.61
N ASN A 96 13.37 25.99 3.02
CA ASN A 96 13.77 27.06 2.12
C ASN A 96 15.09 27.66 2.60
N GLY A 97 16.19 27.23 1.98
CA GLY A 97 17.53 27.57 2.44
C GLY A 97 17.90 26.85 3.76
N PRO A 98 19.01 27.24 4.40
CA PRO A 98 19.62 26.44 5.46
C PRO A 98 18.86 26.46 6.80
N ASN A 99 18.01 27.46 7.04
CA ASN A 99 17.50 27.76 8.38
C ASN A 99 15.98 27.86 8.49
N TYR A 100 15.23 27.95 7.39
CA TYR A 100 13.77 27.94 7.42
C TYR A 100 13.21 26.60 6.99
N TYR A 101 12.23 26.12 7.74
CA TYR A 101 11.56 24.86 7.49
C TYR A 101 10.12 24.88 7.99
N THR A 102 9.25 24.00 7.52
CA THR A 102 7.95 23.74 8.11
C THR A 102 7.71 22.24 8.24
N TYR A 103 6.95 21.85 9.26
CA TYR A 103 6.47 20.49 9.44
C TYR A 103 4.97 20.47 9.27
N THR A 104 4.44 19.58 8.44
CA THR A 104 3.00 19.34 8.36
C THR A 104 2.72 17.90 8.76
N PHE A 105 1.87 17.72 9.76
CA PHE A 105 1.40 16.43 10.26
C PHE A 105 -0.07 16.27 9.89
N ASN A 106 -0.47 15.10 9.41
CA ASN A 106 -1.87 14.85 9.15
C ASN A 106 -2.63 14.55 10.46
N LEU A 107 -3.88 15.00 10.53
CA LEU A 107 -4.77 14.73 11.65
C LEU A 107 -5.72 13.59 11.30
N ILE A 108 -5.66 12.55 12.13
CA ILE A 108 -6.43 11.31 11.97
C ILE A 108 -7.56 11.31 12.99
N ARG A 109 -8.80 11.38 12.49
CA ARG A 109 -10.01 11.28 13.31
C ARG A 109 -10.48 9.84 13.47
N GLU A 110 -11.10 9.54 14.60
CA GLU A 110 -11.91 8.35 14.72
C GLU A 110 -13.17 8.45 13.84
N ASN A 111 -13.51 7.36 13.14
CA ASN A 111 -14.71 7.24 12.29
C ASN A 111 -14.82 8.32 11.19
N ALA A 112 -13.70 8.76 10.63
CA ALA A 112 -13.69 9.73 9.54
C ALA A 112 -14.51 9.22 8.34
N LEU A 113 -15.46 10.01 7.87
CA LEU A 113 -16.21 9.72 6.64
C LEU A 113 -15.37 10.08 5.41
N PRO A 114 -15.58 9.41 4.26
CA PRO A 114 -14.93 9.78 3.00
C PRO A 114 -15.14 11.24 2.58
N THR A 115 -16.17 11.91 3.11
CA THR A 115 -16.51 13.32 2.85
C THR A 115 -15.99 14.30 3.91
N ASP A 116 -15.31 13.83 4.95
CA ASP A 116 -14.72 14.70 5.98
C ASP A 116 -13.52 15.49 5.43
N PRO A 117 -13.21 16.70 5.92
CA PRO A 117 -12.06 17.45 5.41
C PRO A 117 -10.74 16.70 5.69
N VAL A 118 -9.74 16.95 4.85
CA VAL A 118 -8.34 16.59 5.16
C VAL A 118 -7.80 17.66 6.08
N GLU A 119 -7.28 17.28 7.24
CA GLU A 119 -6.81 18.23 8.24
C GLU A 119 -5.35 17.98 8.57
N ASN A 120 -4.62 19.07 8.75
CA ASN A 120 -3.19 19.06 8.97
C ASN A 120 -2.82 20.03 10.10
N LEU A 121 -1.91 19.60 10.98
CA LEU A 121 -1.18 20.47 11.89
C LEU A 121 0.09 20.95 11.17
N VAL A 122 0.21 22.26 10.92
CA VAL A 122 1.41 22.89 10.36
C VAL A 122 2.16 23.61 11.47
N LEU A 123 3.43 23.27 11.64
CA LEU A 123 4.37 23.91 12.56
C LEU A 123 5.41 24.67 11.75
N SER A 124 5.52 25.99 12.00
CA SER A 124 6.54 26.86 11.41
C SER A 124 7.40 27.49 12.51
N PRO A 125 8.74 27.41 12.44
CA PRO A 125 9.62 27.91 13.47
C PRO A 125 9.60 29.44 13.53
N LEU A 126 9.64 29.96 14.75
CA LEU A 126 9.80 31.38 15.04
C LEU A 126 11.25 31.65 15.48
N SER A 127 11.67 32.91 15.36
CA SER A 127 13.05 33.32 15.73
C SER A 127 13.39 33.13 17.21
N ASP A 128 12.39 33.03 18.09
CA ASP A 128 12.57 32.76 19.52
C ASP A 128 12.76 31.27 19.84
N GLY A 129 12.74 30.41 18.82
CA GLY A 129 12.89 28.97 18.94
C GLY A 129 11.60 28.22 19.24
N THR A 130 10.46 28.91 19.35
CA THR A 130 9.11 28.33 19.43
C THR A 130 8.54 28.07 18.03
N TYR A 131 7.30 27.58 17.95
CA TYR A 131 6.60 27.33 16.70
C TYR A 131 5.27 28.08 16.63
N LYS A 132 4.96 28.57 15.42
CA LYS A 132 3.59 28.91 15.06
C LYS A 132 2.84 27.64 14.69
N GLU A 133 1.72 27.40 15.37
CA GLU A 133 0.89 26.20 15.22
C GLU A 133 -0.40 26.53 14.46
N LEU A 134 -0.59 25.90 13.30
CA LEU A 134 -1.76 26.11 12.45
C LEU A 134 -2.49 24.81 12.20
N LEU A 135 -3.80 24.82 12.42
CA LEU A 135 -4.72 23.81 11.90
C LEU A 135 -5.17 24.23 10.50
N VAL A 136 -4.81 23.44 9.51
CA VAL A 136 -5.15 23.66 8.11
C VAL A 136 -6.12 22.58 7.66
N SER A 137 -7.31 22.98 7.22
CA SER A 137 -8.37 22.06 6.77
C SER A 137 -8.63 22.25 5.28
N TYR A 138 -8.68 21.15 4.53
CA TYR A 138 -8.96 21.12 3.10
C TYR A 138 -10.29 20.40 2.84
N ASN A 139 -11.27 21.11 2.30
CA ASN A 139 -12.53 20.53 1.86
C ASN A 139 -12.38 19.94 0.45
N LEU A 140 -11.89 18.70 0.37
CA LEU A 140 -11.60 18.00 -0.88
C LEU A 140 -12.67 16.95 -1.19
N SER A 141 -12.97 16.76 -2.47
CA SER A 141 -13.84 15.66 -2.91
C SER A 141 -13.18 14.29 -2.69
N VAL A 142 -13.97 13.22 -2.75
CA VAL A 142 -13.45 11.85 -2.67
C VAL A 142 -12.42 11.61 -3.79
N GLN A 143 -12.72 12.06 -5.01
CA GLN A 143 -11.84 11.92 -6.17
C GLN A 143 -10.52 12.69 -5.97
N GLU A 144 -10.58 13.89 -5.40
CA GLU A 144 -9.38 14.68 -5.10
C GLU A 144 -8.48 14.02 -4.06
N LYS A 145 -9.07 13.39 -3.04
CA LYS A 145 -8.30 12.60 -2.08
C LYS A 145 -7.62 11.41 -2.74
N GLU A 146 -8.28 10.73 -3.68
CA GLU A 146 -7.66 9.65 -4.45
C GLU A 146 -6.52 10.15 -5.34
N ILE A 147 -6.64 11.34 -5.93
CA ILE A 147 -5.55 11.99 -6.66
C ILE A 147 -4.36 12.28 -5.73
N LEU A 148 -4.59 12.84 -4.54
CA LEU A 148 -3.51 13.08 -3.57
C LEU A 148 -2.86 11.77 -3.11
N LYS A 149 -3.66 10.73 -2.89
CA LYS A 149 -3.17 9.39 -2.54
C LYS A 149 -2.27 8.80 -3.63
N SER A 150 -2.53 9.07 -4.91
CA SER A 150 -1.69 8.61 -6.02
C SER A 150 -0.47 9.51 -6.28
N GLY A 151 -0.23 10.52 -5.43
CA GLY A 151 0.87 11.48 -5.60
C GLY A 151 0.56 12.59 -6.61
N GLY A 152 -0.67 12.65 -7.11
CA GLY A 152 -1.15 13.71 -7.99
C GLY A 152 -1.41 15.02 -7.25
N PHE A 153 -1.59 16.08 -8.02
CA PHE A 153 -1.84 17.42 -7.51
C PHE A 153 -3.35 17.73 -7.40
N VAL A 154 -3.74 18.45 -6.34
CA VAL A 154 -5.09 19.01 -6.17
C VAL A 154 -5.02 20.49 -5.87
N ASN A 155 -5.80 21.28 -6.62
CA ASN A 155 -5.93 22.71 -6.39
C ASN A 155 -6.74 23.00 -5.12
N THR A 156 -6.09 23.61 -4.14
CA THR A 156 -6.66 23.94 -2.82
C THR A 156 -7.29 25.33 -2.74
N LYS A 157 -7.27 26.12 -3.82
CA LYS A 157 -7.82 27.47 -3.87
C LYS A 157 -9.31 27.46 -3.53
N GLY A 158 -9.70 28.27 -2.53
CA GLY A 158 -11.09 28.34 -2.05
C GLY A 158 -11.57 27.11 -1.26
N LYS A 159 -10.71 26.12 -1.05
CA LYS A 159 -10.99 24.88 -0.32
C LYS A 159 -10.25 24.78 1.02
N THR A 160 -9.44 25.78 1.33
CA THR A 160 -8.56 25.79 2.52
C THR A 160 -9.14 26.70 3.59
N GLN A 161 -9.19 26.20 4.83
CA GLN A 161 -9.43 26.98 6.03
C GLN A 161 -8.21 26.86 6.94
N VAL A 162 -7.80 27.96 7.55
CA VAL A 162 -6.66 28.00 8.48
C VAL A 162 -7.14 28.54 9.82
N THR A 163 -6.82 27.84 10.89
CA THR A 163 -7.07 28.23 12.28
C THR A 163 -5.76 28.19 13.04
N GLU A 164 -5.40 29.24 13.75
CA GLU A 164 -4.22 29.24 14.63
C GLU A 164 -4.56 28.60 15.98
N LEU A 165 -3.70 27.72 16.50
CA LEU A 165 -3.99 26.89 17.68
C LEU A 165 -3.47 27.47 19.02
N ALA A 166 -2.97 28.70 19.02
CA ALA A 166 -2.27 29.30 20.15
C ALA A 166 -2.95 29.11 21.52
N GLN A 167 -2.20 28.63 22.51
CA GLN A 167 -2.49 29.00 23.90
C GLN A 167 -2.02 30.43 24.13
N GLY A 168 -2.95 31.39 24.11
CA GLY A 168 -2.76 32.70 24.75
C GLY A 168 -2.64 33.93 23.86
N THR A 169 -2.67 33.82 22.52
CA THR A 169 -2.52 35.02 21.65
C THR A 169 -3.84 35.58 21.11
N PHE A 170 -4.96 34.88 21.32
CA PHE A 170 -6.29 35.41 20.98
C PHE A 170 -7.10 35.65 22.25
N ASN A 171 -7.04 36.91 22.72
CA ASN A 171 -7.93 37.56 23.70
C ASN A 171 -8.73 36.64 24.62
N THR A 172 -8.12 36.19 25.72
CA THR A 172 -8.86 35.66 26.88
C THR A 172 -9.11 36.69 27.97
N ASN A 173 -8.71 37.95 27.78
CA ASN A 173 -9.09 39.04 28.67
C ASN A 173 -9.51 40.24 27.82
N ASN A 174 -10.66 40.83 28.12
CA ASN A 174 -11.25 42.03 27.50
C ASN A 174 -10.31 43.26 27.54
N GLN A 175 -9.21 43.24 26.81
CA GLN A 175 -8.37 44.39 26.52
C GLN A 175 -8.38 44.62 25.01
N LEU A 176 -9.28 45.52 24.60
CA LEU A 176 -9.19 46.41 23.45
C LEU A 176 -8.58 45.79 22.18
N ALA A 177 -9.46 45.21 21.35
CA ALA A 177 -9.17 44.94 19.94
C ALA A 177 -8.63 46.21 19.26
N ARG A 178 -7.35 46.21 18.86
CA ARG A 178 -6.77 47.24 17.98
C ARG A 178 -6.20 46.68 16.67
N GLN A 179 -6.09 45.36 16.54
CA GLN A 179 -5.53 44.73 15.36
C GLN A 179 -6.41 43.54 14.96
N VAL A 180 -7.00 43.61 13.76
CA VAL A 180 -7.76 42.51 13.16
C VAL A 180 -6.85 41.81 12.16
N CYS A 181 -6.49 40.57 12.46
CA CYS A 181 -5.68 39.74 11.59
C CYS A 181 -6.55 38.79 10.77
N THR A 182 -6.34 38.81 9.45
CA THR A 182 -6.98 37.89 8.50
C THR A 182 -5.91 36.93 7.98
N THR A 183 -6.20 35.64 8.04
CA THR A 183 -5.35 34.61 7.43
C THR A 183 -5.90 34.23 6.07
N SER A 184 -5.03 34.22 5.07
CA SER A 184 -5.36 33.90 3.68
C SER A 184 -4.45 32.79 3.16
N SER A 185 -4.98 31.95 2.28
CA SER A 185 -4.23 30.89 1.59
C SER A 185 -4.16 31.16 0.09
N TYR A 186 -2.99 30.97 -0.50
CA TYR A 186 -2.74 31.13 -1.93
C TYR A 186 -2.10 29.88 -2.53
N SER A 187 -2.30 29.70 -3.82
CA SER A 187 -1.65 28.67 -4.63
C SER A 187 -0.29 29.17 -5.10
N TYR A 188 0.76 28.41 -4.85
CA TYR A 188 2.11 28.70 -5.34
C TYR A 188 2.67 27.49 -6.08
N TRP A 189 3.38 27.73 -7.18
CA TRP A 189 4.06 26.71 -7.95
C TRP A 189 5.54 26.99 -7.95
N GLU A 190 6.32 26.06 -7.41
CA GLU A 190 7.75 26.01 -7.66
C GLU A 190 7.95 25.31 -9.02
N ALA A 191 8.71 25.97 -9.90
CA ALA A 191 8.95 25.46 -11.23
C ALA A 191 9.88 24.24 -11.20
N CYS A 192 9.80 23.38 -12.23
CA CYS A 192 10.74 22.27 -12.33
C CYS A 192 12.21 22.74 -12.41
N SER A 193 13.14 21.88 -12.01
CA SER A 193 14.58 22.16 -12.08
C SER A 193 15.16 22.11 -13.51
N GLY A 194 14.34 21.80 -14.52
CA GLY A 194 14.76 21.70 -15.92
C GLY A 194 15.10 23.05 -16.56
N LYS A 195 15.62 22.99 -17.80
CA LYS A 195 15.97 24.20 -18.58
C LYS A 195 14.75 24.97 -19.09
N GLN A 196 13.59 24.32 -19.14
CA GLN A 196 12.32 24.90 -19.56
C GLN A 196 11.48 25.23 -18.34
N HIS A 197 10.83 26.40 -18.37
CA HIS A 197 9.94 26.82 -17.28
C HIS A 197 8.64 26.02 -17.37
N HIS A 198 8.48 25.07 -16.46
CA HIS A 198 7.22 24.37 -16.24
C HIS A 198 6.71 24.64 -14.82
N ASP A 199 5.48 25.14 -14.73
CA ASP A 199 4.75 25.42 -13.49
C ASP A 199 3.32 24.87 -13.59
N GLY A 200 2.42 25.30 -12.71
CA GLY A 200 1.02 24.83 -12.71
C GLY A 200 0.24 25.01 -13.99
N SER A 201 0.65 25.90 -14.89
CA SER A 201 -0.04 26.15 -16.15
C SER A 201 0.30 25.12 -17.23
N ASN A 202 1.45 24.44 -17.12
CA ASN A 202 1.99 23.54 -18.13
C ASN A 202 2.80 22.37 -17.53
N TYR A 203 2.50 21.98 -16.29
CA TYR A 203 3.27 20.99 -15.53
C TYR A 203 3.30 19.61 -16.22
N GLU A 204 2.21 19.21 -16.88
CA GLU A 204 2.12 17.93 -17.61
C GLU A 204 3.09 17.84 -18.78
N SER A 205 3.52 18.98 -19.32
CA SER A 205 4.50 19.06 -20.41
C SER A 205 5.95 18.97 -19.92
N CYS A 206 6.19 18.95 -18.60
CA CYS A 206 7.53 18.88 -18.03
C CYS A 206 8.15 17.48 -18.26
N PRO A 207 9.31 17.36 -18.93
CA PRO A 207 9.97 16.07 -19.14
C PRO A 207 10.34 15.34 -17.84
N ILE A 208 10.72 16.09 -16.80
CA ILE A 208 11.03 15.56 -15.46
C ILE A 208 9.77 14.95 -14.83
N TYR A 209 8.62 15.63 -14.92
CA TYR A 209 7.34 15.10 -14.43
C TYR A 209 6.92 13.81 -15.18
N GLN A 210 7.24 13.72 -16.46
CA GLN A 210 6.99 12.53 -17.29
C GLN A 210 8.01 11.40 -17.06
N GLY A 211 8.98 11.57 -16.15
CA GLY A 211 10.05 10.59 -15.91
C GLY A 211 11.02 10.43 -17.08
N LYS A 212 11.11 11.42 -17.98
CA LYS A 212 12.00 11.41 -19.14
C LYS A 212 13.37 12.05 -18.87
N GLU A 213 13.46 12.86 -17.82
CA GLU A 213 14.66 13.56 -17.40
C GLU A 213 14.81 13.50 -15.87
N GLU A 214 16.04 13.52 -15.38
CA GLU A 214 16.33 13.63 -13.95
C GLU A 214 16.17 15.09 -13.46
N GLY A 215 15.65 15.26 -12.25
CA GLY A 215 15.50 16.55 -11.60
C GLY A 215 14.29 16.63 -10.68
N THR A 216 13.97 17.84 -10.24
CA THR A 216 12.79 18.13 -9.42
C THR A 216 11.62 18.52 -10.35
N PRO A 217 10.49 17.79 -10.35
CA PRO A 217 9.31 18.17 -11.10
C PRO A 217 8.67 19.44 -10.52
N PRO A 218 7.72 20.09 -11.22
CA PRO A 218 7.00 21.24 -10.65
C PRO A 218 6.26 20.83 -9.38
N ILE A 219 6.34 21.64 -8.33
CA ILE A 219 5.75 21.34 -7.03
C ILE A 219 4.72 22.42 -6.68
N PHE A 220 3.51 21.97 -6.32
CA PHE A 220 2.49 22.86 -5.80
C PHE A 220 2.60 23.02 -4.28
N TYR A 221 2.50 24.26 -3.81
CA TYR A 221 2.40 24.60 -2.40
C TYR A 221 1.12 25.39 -2.13
N THR A 222 0.53 25.13 -0.97
CA THR A 222 -0.40 26.05 -0.33
C THR A 222 0.41 27.01 0.53
N ILE A 223 0.36 28.30 0.22
CA ILE A 223 1.03 29.35 0.98
C ILE A 223 0.01 29.99 1.91
N ILE A 224 0.30 29.97 3.20
CA ILE A 224 -0.51 30.61 4.23
C ILE A 224 0.14 31.93 4.59
N THR A 225 -0.65 32.98 4.66
CA THR A 225 -0.20 34.31 5.09
C THR A 225 -1.16 34.85 6.12
N THR A 226 -0.66 35.65 7.05
CA THR A 226 -1.48 36.40 7.99
C THR A 226 -1.24 37.88 7.74
N THR A 227 -2.30 38.63 7.51
CA THR A 227 -2.24 40.08 7.34
C THR A 227 -3.06 40.72 8.44
N CYS A 228 -2.47 41.67 9.14
CA CYS A 228 -3.12 42.38 10.23
C CYS A 228 -3.37 43.83 9.84
N LEU A 229 -4.63 44.26 9.91
CA LEU A 229 -5.00 45.66 9.71
C LEU A 229 -5.15 46.33 11.08
N GLU A 230 -4.50 47.48 11.23
CA GLU A 230 -4.83 48.42 12.31
C GLU A 230 -6.21 49.02 11.99
N GLN A 231 -7.17 48.88 12.90
CA GLN A 231 -8.45 49.58 12.75
C GLN A 231 -8.23 51.07 13.03
N ASN A 232 -8.12 51.88 11.97
CA ASN A 232 -8.31 53.31 12.08
C ASN A 232 -9.81 53.57 12.37
N GLU A 233 -10.11 54.17 13.53
CA GLU A 233 -11.44 54.70 13.82
C GLU A 233 -11.76 55.82 12.82
N MET A 234 -12.43 55.48 11.72
CA MET A 234 -13.18 56.45 10.95
C MET A 234 -14.60 55.94 10.68
N ILE A 235 -15.50 56.48 11.50
CA ILE A 235 -16.88 56.86 11.16
C ILE A 235 -17.85 55.70 10.91
N ILE A 236 -18.61 55.34 11.95
CA ILE A 236 -19.98 54.86 11.76
C ILE A 236 -20.78 56.06 11.25
N THR A 237 -21.01 56.15 9.95
CA THR A 237 -22.13 56.93 9.40
C THR A 237 -23.11 55.97 8.75
N PRO A 238 -24.40 56.02 9.11
CA PRO A 238 -25.45 55.27 8.42
C PRO A 238 -25.43 55.59 6.92
N ILE A 239 -25.58 54.56 6.11
CA ILE A 239 -25.72 54.67 4.65
C ILE A 239 -27.07 55.33 4.36
N ASP A 240 -27.03 56.52 3.76
CA ASP A 240 -28.09 57.04 2.88
C ASP A 240 -27.43 57.45 1.54
N PRO A 241 -28.03 57.13 0.37
CA PRO A 241 -27.61 57.69 -0.92
C PRO A 241 -28.39 59.02 -1.18
N PRO A 242 -28.09 59.87 -2.20
CA PRO A 242 -27.09 59.83 -3.28
C PRO A 242 -26.34 61.20 -3.51
N ASN A 243 -25.61 61.30 -4.63
CA ASN A 243 -25.24 62.49 -5.45
C ASN A 243 -23.83 63.11 -5.43
N ASN A 244 -23.27 63.15 -6.64
CA ASN A 244 -22.35 64.10 -7.29
C ASN A 244 -21.75 65.27 -6.49
N GLY A 245 -20.42 65.42 -6.61
CA GLY A 245 -19.72 66.69 -6.40
C GLY A 245 -18.21 66.52 -6.37
N GLY A 246 -17.51 67.06 -7.35
CA GLY A 246 -16.04 67.05 -7.41
C GLY A 246 -15.39 67.98 -6.40
N GLY A 247 -14.14 67.69 -6.06
CA GLY A 247 -13.30 68.54 -5.21
C GLY A 247 -11.87 68.00 -5.13
N SER A 248 -10.96 68.72 -5.79
CA SER A 248 -9.52 68.56 -5.69
C SER A 248 -9.02 69.13 -4.35
N GLY A 249 -8.04 68.48 -3.73
CA GLY A 249 -7.24 69.08 -2.68
C GLY A 249 -6.47 68.10 -1.81
N GLY A 250 -5.13 68.23 -1.81
CA GLY A 250 -4.31 67.98 -0.62
C GLY A 250 -3.31 66.84 -0.73
N GLU A 251 -2.11 67.17 -1.20
CA GLU A 251 -0.89 66.39 -0.95
C GLU A 251 -0.67 66.21 0.56
N GLY A 252 -0.73 64.95 1.00
CA GLY A 252 -0.21 64.49 2.28
C GLY A 252 0.82 63.42 1.99
N SER A 253 2.08 63.71 2.32
CA SER A 253 3.22 62.82 2.20
C SER A 253 3.00 61.54 3.03
N GLY A 254 2.46 60.50 2.38
CA GLY A 254 2.36 59.15 2.91
C GLY A 254 3.50 58.32 2.32
N GLY A 255 4.35 57.79 3.18
CA GLY A 255 5.48 56.95 2.78
C GLY A 255 5.05 55.89 1.78
N THR A 256 5.82 55.77 0.70
CA THR A 256 5.70 54.72 -0.30
C THR A 256 5.78 53.36 0.40
N THR A 257 4.63 52.80 0.79
CA THR A 257 4.51 51.37 1.06
C THR A 257 4.77 50.68 -0.26
N THR A 258 5.93 50.04 -0.39
CA THR A 258 6.22 49.12 -1.48
C THR A 258 5.03 48.17 -1.64
N GLN A 259 4.38 48.22 -2.79
CA GLN A 259 3.17 47.42 -3.03
C GLN A 259 3.60 45.95 -3.12
N CYS A 260 3.27 45.15 -2.10
CA CYS A 260 3.58 43.74 -2.11
C CYS A 260 2.71 43.04 -3.16
N THR A 261 3.31 42.61 -4.28
CA THR A 261 2.63 41.84 -5.32
C THR A 261 2.56 40.34 -4.98
N THR A 262 3.47 39.85 -4.13
CA THR A 262 3.52 38.48 -3.62
C THR A 262 4.00 38.45 -2.17
N PRO A 263 3.49 37.53 -1.33
CA PRO A 263 4.02 37.27 0.01
C PRO A 263 5.52 36.89 -0.04
N SER A 264 6.27 37.25 1.00
CA SER A 264 7.68 36.88 1.10
C SER A 264 7.84 35.49 1.71
N ILE A 265 8.56 34.61 1.02
CA ILE A 265 8.91 33.27 1.53
C ILE A 265 10.21 33.40 2.32
N PRO A 266 10.18 33.17 3.64
CA PRO A 266 11.35 33.38 4.48
C PRO A 266 12.42 32.32 4.21
N THR A 267 13.68 32.72 4.35
CA THR A 267 14.87 31.85 4.28
C THR A 267 15.49 31.58 5.66
N ASN A 268 15.00 32.28 6.69
CA ASN A 268 15.33 32.10 8.10
C ASN A 268 14.04 32.24 8.94
N PRO A 269 13.96 31.70 10.17
CA PRO A 269 12.82 31.90 11.05
C PRO A 269 12.63 33.38 11.36
N GLN A 270 11.40 33.89 11.21
CA GLN A 270 11.08 35.30 11.44
C GLN A 270 9.96 35.44 12.48
N PRO A 271 10.05 36.40 13.41
CA PRO A 271 8.95 36.73 14.31
C PRO A 271 7.95 37.66 13.60
N GLY A 272 6.66 37.40 13.75
CA GLY A 272 5.59 38.30 13.28
C GLY A 272 4.87 37.85 12.01
N PHE A 273 4.04 38.76 11.47
CA PHE A 273 3.13 38.48 10.35
C PHE A 273 3.62 39.06 9.02
N THR A 274 4.55 40.02 9.07
CA THR A 274 5.14 40.68 7.91
C THR A 274 6.66 40.73 8.04
N ASP A 275 7.36 40.76 6.92
CA ASP A 275 8.81 40.98 6.87
C ASP A 275 9.17 42.46 7.15
N GLU A 276 10.46 42.77 7.06
CA GLU A 276 11.01 44.12 7.24
C GLU A 276 10.48 45.16 6.26
N ASN A 277 9.92 44.73 5.12
CA ASN A 277 9.32 45.60 4.09
C ASN A 277 7.79 45.70 4.24
N GLY A 278 7.22 45.10 5.28
CA GLY A 278 5.78 45.06 5.53
C GLY A 278 5.03 44.05 4.66
N CYS A 279 5.72 43.16 3.94
CA CYS A 279 5.07 42.12 3.15
C CYS A 279 4.68 40.92 4.01
N PRO A 280 3.48 40.33 3.83
CA PRO A 280 3.06 39.16 4.61
C PRO A 280 4.05 38.00 4.48
N ILE A 281 4.45 37.40 5.61
CA ILE A 281 5.34 36.25 5.65
C ILE A 281 4.54 34.99 5.25
N ALA A 282 5.09 34.23 4.31
CA ALA A 282 4.52 33.00 3.77
C ALA A 282 4.93 31.75 4.57
N ILE A 283 3.94 30.95 4.96
CA ILE A 283 4.13 29.62 5.55
C ILE A 283 3.72 28.57 4.51
N PRO A 284 4.67 27.85 3.91
CA PRO A 284 4.38 26.82 2.93
C PRO A 284 3.92 25.52 3.59
N THR A 285 2.94 24.87 2.97
CA THR A 285 2.48 23.51 3.26
C THR A 285 1.92 22.88 1.98
N GLN A 286 1.54 21.61 2.04
CA GLN A 286 0.85 20.90 0.97
C GLN A 286 -0.29 20.06 1.55
N PRO A 287 -1.45 19.98 0.87
CA PRO A 287 -2.41 18.95 1.21
C PRO A 287 -1.78 17.59 0.92
N TYR A 288 -1.96 16.65 1.82
CA TYR A 288 -1.65 15.27 1.53
C TYR A 288 -2.53 14.37 2.38
N VAL A 289 -2.75 13.17 1.88
CA VAL A 289 -3.51 12.15 2.57
C VAL A 289 -2.51 11.07 2.96
N VAL A 290 -2.39 10.83 4.25
CA VAL A 290 -1.50 9.80 4.78
C VAL A 290 -2.01 8.42 4.36
N LYS A 291 -1.08 7.55 4.04
CA LYS A 291 -1.32 6.11 3.80
C LYS A 291 -0.60 5.33 4.89
N SER A 292 -1.10 5.41 6.12
CA SER A 292 -0.49 4.72 7.26
C SER A 292 -1.33 3.54 7.68
N PHE A 293 -0.64 2.48 8.13
CA PHE A 293 -1.29 1.32 8.72
C PHE A 293 -2.20 1.74 9.90
N ASN A 294 -1.74 2.68 10.71
CA ASN A 294 -2.48 3.20 11.86
C ASN A 294 -3.83 3.84 11.46
N LEU A 295 -3.86 4.53 10.32
CA LEU A 295 -5.09 5.08 9.75
C LEU A 295 -6.10 3.99 9.41
N ILE A 296 -5.62 2.93 8.75
CA ILE A 296 -6.46 1.80 8.35
C ILE A 296 -7.05 1.13 9.59
N VAL A 297 -6.21 0.85 10.61
CA VAL A 297 -6.65 0.23 11.86
C VAL A 297 -7.70 1.08 12.58
N ARG A 298 -7.58 2.40 12.52
CA ARG A 298 -8.56 3.32 13.15
C ARG A 298 -9.90 3.39 12.44
N ALA A 299 -9.90 3.18 11.12
CA ALA A 299 -11.13 3.11 10.33
C ALA A 299 -11.89 1.79 10.53
N LEU A 300 -11.30 0.79 11.20
CA LEU A 300 -11.97 -0.46 11.51
C LEU A 300 -13.12 -0.27 12.51
N PRO A 301 -14.16 -1.13 12.47
CA PRO A 301 -15.18 -1.18 13.51
C PRO A 301 -14.55 -1.29 14.91
N ALA A 302 -15.17 -0.65 15.91
CA ALA A 302 -14.59 -0.51 17.24
C ALA A 302 -14.18 -1.86 17.88
N GLU A 303 -14.99 -2.89 17.69
CA GLU A 303 -14.74 -4.25 18.21
C GLU A 303 -13.55 -4.92 17.51
N VAL A 304 -13.45 -4.76 16.18
CA VAL A 304 -12.35 -5.31 15.36
C VAL A 304 -11.04 -4.59 15.72
N LYS A 305 -11.08 -3.25 15.84
CA LYS A 305 -9.96 -2.42 16.27
C LYS A 305 -9.45 -2.85 17.65
N ALA A 306 -10.34 -3.01 18.62
CA ALA A 306 -9.98 -3.40 19.98
C ALA A 306 -9.32 -4.78 20.03
N LEU A 307 -9.84 -5.75 19.28
CA LEU A 307 -9.24 -7.07 19.22
C LEU A 307 -7.88 -7.05 18.50
N LEU A 308 -7.79 -6.40 17.34
CA LEU A 308 -6.55 -6.33 16.57
C LEU A 308 -5.42 -5.68 17.39
N THR A 309 -5.72 -4.58 18.08
CA THR A 309 -4.75 -3.89 18.94
C THR A 309 -4.35 -4.71 20.17
N SER A 310 -5.20 -5.61 20.65
CA SER A 310 -4.85 -6.56 21.72
C SER A 310 -3.96 -7.72 21.25
N ASN A 311 -4.00 -8.06 19.95
CA ASN A 311 -3.23 -9.14 19.36
C ASN A 311 -1.97 -8.60 18.64
N THR A 312 -0.91 -8.40 19.41
CA THR A 312 0.34 -7.78 18.91
C THR A 312 0.97 -8.52 17.73
N GLN A 313 0.85 -9.85 17.66
CA GLN A 313 1.40 -10.62 16.53
C GLN A 313 0.63 -10.31 15.24
N PHE A 314 -0.70 -10.30 15.29
CA PHE A 314 -1.53 -9.95 14.14
C PHE A 314 -1.34 -8.48 13.74
N TYR A 315 -1.32 -7.57 14.71
CA TYR A 315 -1.09 -6.15 14.48
C TYR A 315 0.24 -5.92 13.74
N ASN A 316 1.34 -6.42 14.29
CA ASN A 316 2.67 -6.24 13.70
C ASN A 316 2.80 -6.95 12.35
N GLY A 317 2.17 -8.11 12.21
CA GLY A 317 2.12 -8.85 10.95
C GLY A 317 1.43 -8.08 9.83
N LEU A 318 0.23 -7.54 10.11
CA LEU A 318 -0.50 -6.72 9.15
C LEU A 318 0.21 -5.39 8.86
N GLN A 319 0.84 -4.78 9.86
CA GLN A 319 1.66 -3.59 9.68
C GLN A 319 2.83 -3.87 8.73
N THR A 320 3.56 -4.96 8.95
CA THR A 320 4.68 -5.38 8.11
C THR A 320 4.21 -5.62 6.67
N TYR A 321 3.09 -6.33 6.51
CA TYR A 321 2.49 -6.57 5.20
C TYR A 321 2.11 -5.27 4.49
N TYR A 322 1.44 -4.34 5.17
CA TYR A 322 1.02 -3.08 4.59
C TYR A 322 2.19 -2.19 4.22
N ASN A 323 3.21 -2.10 5.07
CA ASN A 323 4.42 -1.33 4.79
C ASN A 323 5.14 -1.84 3.53
N ALA A 324 5.08 -3.15 3.27
CA ALA A 324 5.60 -3.73 2.03
C ALA A 324 4.66 -3.54 0.83
N ASN A 325 3.38 -3.24 1.06
CA ASN A 325 2.34 -3.12 0.04
C ASN A 325 1.40 -1.92 0.28
N PRO A 326 1.88 -0.66 0.27
CA PRO A 326 1.09 0.53 0.61
C PRO A 326 0.16 0.99 -0.53
N THR A 327 -0.62 0.05 -1.07
CA THR A 327 -1.57 0.26 -2.17
C THR A 327 -3.01 0.19 -1.67
N GLN A 328 -3.98 0.61 -2.48
CA GLN A 328 -5.41 0.46 -2.14
C GLN A 328 -5.78 -1.01 -1.90
N GLN A 329 -5.19 -1.92 -2.69
CA GLN A 329 -5.39 -3.34 -2.50
C GLN A 329 -4.75 -3.81 -1.18
N GLY A 330 -3.56 -3.32 -0.84
CA GLY A 330 -2.95 -3.57 0.46
C GLY A 330 -3.81 -3.10 1.64
N GLU A 331 -4.43 -1.92 1.54
CA GLU A 331 -5.40 -1.43 2.52
C GLU A 331 -6.60 -2.38 2.65
N ASN A 332 -7.20 -2.76 1.52
CA ASN A 332 -8.32 -3.69 1.51
C ASN A 332 -7.95 -5.03 2.19
N PHE A 333 -6.75 -5.55 1.91
CA PHE A 333 -6.25 -6.75 2.56
C PHE A 333 -6.10 -6.62 4.08
N VAL A 334 -5.59 -5.49 4.56
CA VAL A 334 -5.52 -5.21 6.01
C VAL A 334 -6.92 -5.22 6.62
N GLN A 335 -7.88 -4.55 5.99
CA GLN A 335 -9.27 -4.49 6.48
C GLN A 335 -9.92 -5.88 6.52
N TRP A 336 -9.81 -6.65 5.44
CA TRP A 336 -10.38 -8.00 5.36
C TRP A 336 -9.70 -8.97 6.33
N ALA A 337 -8.37 -8.87 6.49
CA ALA A 337 -7.62 -9.68 7.43
C ALA A 337 -7.96 -9.36 8.89
N ALA A 338 -8.12 -8.08 9.21
CA ALA A 338 -8.55 -7.64 10.53
C ALA A 338 -9.95 -8.18 10.86
N GLN A 339 -10.90 -8.04 9.92
CA GLN A 339 -12.25 -8.61 10.06
C GLN A 339 -12.20 -10.13 10.25
N PHE A 340 -11.43 -10.85 9.42
CA PHE A 340 -11.28 -12.30 9.53
C PHE A 340 -10.72 -12.72 10.89
N SER A 341 -9.70 -12.01 11.40
CA SER A 341 -9.10 -12.30 12.71
C SER A 341 -10.08 -12.11 13.86
N TRP A 342 -11.03 -11.17 13.72
CA TRP A 342 -12.09 -10.94 14.68
C TRP A 342 -13.14 -12.04 14.69
N GLU A 343 -13.51 -12.55 13.51
CA GLU A 343 -14.45 -13.67 13.37
C GLU A 343 -13.82 -15.03 13.72
N ASN A 344 -12.49 -15.15 13.64
CA ASN A 344 -11.75 -16.41 13.78
C ASN A 344 -10.61 -16.30 14.81
N GLN A 345 -10.97 -15.96 16.05
CA GLN A 345 -10.02 -15.65 17.14
C GLN A 345 -9.09 -16.82 17.51
N ASN A 346 -9.41 -18.04 17.09
CA ASN A 346 -8.57 -19.23 17.28
C ASN A 346 -7.44 -19.36 16.27
N VAL A 347 -7.45 -18.58 15.18
CA VAL A 347 -6.40 -18.60 14.15
C VAL A 347 -5.28 -17.65 14.57
N ASN A 348 -4.07 -18.17 14.72
CA ASN A 348 -2.90 -17.34 15.05
C ASN A 348 -2.23 -16.77 13.78
N TRP A 349 -1.30 -15.83 13.96
CA TRP A 349 -0.62 -15.19 12.83
C TRP A 349 0.17 -16.18 11.95
N ALA A 350 0.82 -17.19 12.54
CA ALA A 350 1.61 -18.16 11.78
C ALA A 350 0.73 -19.05 10.88
N GLU A 351 -0.50 -19.35 11.32
CA GLU A 351 -1.51 -20.04 10.51
C GLU A 351 -2.10 -19.12 9.43
N PHE A 352 -2.28 -17.84 9.74
CA PHE A 352 -2.89 -16.86 8.83
C PHE A 352 -1.94 -16.35 7.75
N GLN A 353 -0.66 -16.15 8.05
CA GLN A 353 0.29 -15.53 7.13
C GLN A 353 0.34 -16.22 5.75
N PRO A 354 0.39 -17.57 5.63
CA PRO A 354 0.36 -18.23 4.33
C PRO A 354 -0.94 -17.96 3.56
N MET A 355 -2.08 -17.85 4.25
CA MET A 355 -3.36 -17.48 3.62
C MET A 355 -3.32 -16.05 3.09
N LEU A 356 -2.74 -15.11 3.84
CA LEU A 356 -2.56 -13.72 3.41
C LEU A 356 -1.72 -13.64 2.14
N THR A 357 -0.56 -14.31 2.12
CA THR A 357 0.32 -14.35 0.94
C THR A 357 -0.37 -14.97 -0.27
N PHE A 358 -1.07 -16.09 -0.08
CA PHE A 358 -1.81 -16.72 -1.17
C PHE A 358 -2.92 -15.82 -1.71
N ALA A 359 -3.73 -15.23 -0.82
CA ALA A 359 -4.82 -14.35 -1.20
C ALA A 359 -4.33 -13.13 -2.00
N HIS A 360 -3.21 -12.53 -1.57
CA HIS A 360 -2.54 -11.45 -2.29
C HIS A 360 -2.23 -11.87 -3.73
N ASN A 361 -1.46 -12.94 -3.91
CA ASN A 361 -1.04 -13.39 -5.23
C ASN A 361 -2.23 -13.79 -6.11
N PHE A 362 -3.20 -14.50 -5.54
CA PHE A 362 -4.40 -14.93 -6.26
C PHE A 362 -5.19 -13.75 -6.82
N LEU A 363 -5.40 -12.68 -6.04
CA LEU A 363 -6.16 -11.51 -6.51
C LEU A 363 -5.37 -10.64 -7.48
N GLN A 364 -4.03 -10.69 -7.47
CA GLN A 364 -3.22 -10.08 -8.54
C GLN A 364 -3.45 -10.80 -9.87
N GLU A 365 -3.45 -12.13 -9.85
CA GLU A 365 -3.62 -12.96 -11.04
C GLU A 365 -5.09 -13.03 -11.52
N ASN A 366 -6.04 -12.75 -10.64
CA ASN A 366 -7.48 -12.88 -10.89
C ASN A 366 -8.25 -11.62 -10.44
N PRO A 367 -8.05 -10.46 -11.11
CA PRO A 367 -8.65 -9.19 -10.70
C PRO A 367 -10.19 -9.18 -10.77
N ASP A 368 -10.78 -10.04 -11.61
CA ASP A 368 -12.24 -10.17 -11.78
C ASP A 368 -12.90 -11.07 -10.72
N THR A 369 -12.20 -11.39 -9.63
CA THR A 369 -12.73 -12.24 -8.56
C THR A 369 -13.97 -11.61 -7.93
N LEU A 370 -15.09 -12.35 -7.93
CA LEU A 370 -16.33 -11.91 -7.30
C LEU A 370 -16.25 -12.00 -5.77
N ASN A 371 -16.60 -10.90 -5.11
CA ASN A 371 -16.59 -10.69 -3.65
C ASN A 371 -15.22 -11.03 -3.03
N PRO A 372 -14.16 -10.31 -3.40
CA PRO A 372 -12.80 -10.56 -2.91
C PRO A 372 -12.66 -10.41 -1.40
N GLU A 373 -13.53 -9.64 -0.75
CA GLU A 373 -13.57 -9.46 0.71
C GLU A 373 -13.83 -10.77 1.48
N ALA A 374 -14.47 -11.76 0.86
CA ALA A 374 -14.76 -13.06 1.46
C ALA A 374 -13.61 -14.08 1.30
N ILE A 375 -12.47 -13.69 0.71
CA ILE A 375 -11.43 -14.64 0.30
C ILE A 375 -10.86 -15.47 1.46
N PHE A 376 -10.63 -14.85 2.62
CA PHE A 376 -10.10 -15.56 3.79
C PHE A 376 -11.10 -16.55 4.37
N LEU A 377 -12.38 -16.17 4.42
CA LEU A 377 -13.47 -17.06 4.84
C LEU A 377 -13.62 -18.25 3.90
N ARG A 378 -13.49 -18.05 2.58
CA ARG A 378 -13.52 -19.13 1.58
C ARG A 378 -12.36 -20.09 1.77
N PHE A 379 -11.13 -19.59 1.97
CA PHE A 379 -9.98 -20.47 2.23
C PHE A 379 -10.15 -21.27 3.50
N LYS A 380 -10.56 -20.62 4.60
CA LYS A 380 -10.80 -21.33 5.86
C LYS A 380 -11.89 -22.38 5.71
N SER A 381 -13.01 -22.04 5.08
CA SER A 381 -14.12 -22.98 4.85
C SER A 381 -13.71 -24.17 4.00
N LEU A 382 -12.89 -23.95 2.96
CA LEU A 382 -12.37 -25.02 2.12
C LEU A 382 -11.39 -25.90 2.90
N SER A 383 -10.49 -25.30 3.68
CA SER A 383 -9.54 -26.01 4.53
C SER A 383 -10.26 -26.90 5.54
N ASP A 384 -11.24 -26.33 6.27
CA ASP A 384 -12.06 -27.06 7.25
C ASP A 384 -12.85 -28.20 6.58
N ALA A 385 -13.41 -27.96 5.38
CA ALA A 385 -14.12 -28.99 4.62
C ALA A 385 -13.21 -30.12 4.13
N LEU A 386 -11.96 -29.81 3.76
CA LEU A 386 -10.96 -30.79 3.36
C LEU A 386 -10.42 -31.59 4.55
N LEU A 387 -10.34 -31.00 5.74
CA LEU A 387 -10.01 -31.73 6.96
C LEU A 387 -11.10 -32.76 7.31
N GLN A 388 -12.37 -32.39 7.14
CA GLN A 388 -13.49 -33.31 7.37
C GLN A 388 -13.62 -34.37 6.27
N ASN A 389 -13.34 -33.99 5.03
CA ASN A 389 -13.38 -34.88 3.88
C ASN A 389 -12.24 -34.54 2.91
N PRO A 390 -11.09 -35.23 2.99
CA PRO A 390 -9.95 -34.99 2.11
C PRO A 390 -10.28 -35.15 0.61
N ASN A 391 -11.35 -35.88 0.30
CA ASN A 391 -11.81 -36.15 -1.06
C ASN A 391 -12.89 -35.17 -1.52
N LYS A 392 -13.19 -34.09 -0.77
CA LYS A 392 -14.29 -33.16 -1.07
C LYS A 392 -14.23 -32.56 -2.47
N LEU A 393 -13.02 -32.36 -2.99
CA LEU A 393 -12.77 -31.82 -4.32
C LEU A 393 -12.75 -32.88 -5.43
N LEU A 394 -12.72 -34.16 -5.08
CA LEU A 394 -12.73 -35.26 -6.05
C LEU A 394 -14.16 -35.51 -6.52
N LYS A 395 -14.38 -35.40 -7.84
CA LYS A 395 -15.64 -35.80 -8.49
C LYS A 395 -15.65 -37.30 -8.81
N ILE A 396 -15.31 -38.11 -7.82
CA ILE A 396 -15.29 -39.58 -7.94
C ILE A 396 -16.51 -40.12 -7.19
N PRO A 397 -17.38 -40.94 -7.81
CA PRO A 397 -18.46 -41.61 -7.09
C PRO A 397 -17.94 -42.34 -5.85
N CYS A 398 -18.60 -42.21 -4.70
CA CYS A 398 -18.09 -42.77 -3.44
C CYS A 398 -17.86 -44.29 -3.49
N ASN A 399 -18.64 -45.02 -4.30
CA ASN A 399 -18.45 -46.46 -4.52
C ASN A 399 -17.22 -46.80 -5.37
N GLN A 400 -16.69 -45.84 -6.13
CA GLN A 400 -15.48 -46.00 -6.94
C GLN A 400 -14.22 -45.54 -6.18
N LEU A 401 -14.35 -44.69 -5.17
CA LEU A 401 -13.22 -44.12 -4.45
C LEU A 401 -12.26 -45.17 -3.88
N PRO A 402 -12.72 -46.27 -3.24
CA PRO A 402 -11.81 -47.34 -2.79
C PRO A 402 -11.02 -47.97 -3.93
N HIS A 403 -11.65 -48.18 -5.09
CA HIS A 403 -10.97 -48.75 -6.26
C HIS A 403 -9.89 -47.82 -6.81
N TRP A 404 -10.15 -46.51 -6.84
CA TRP A 404 -9.14 -45.53 -7.24
C TRP A 404 -8.00 -45.42 -6.22
N GLN A 405 -8.30 -45.55 -4.93
CA GLN A 405 -7.27 -45.62 -3.88
C GLN A 405 -6.42 -46.88 -4.01
N ASP A 406 -7.04 -48.05 -4.25
CA ASP A 406 -6.34 -49.31 -4.48
C ASP A 406 -5.40 -49.21 -5.69
N ILE A 407 -5.84 -48.58 -6.79
CA ILE A 407 -5.01 -48.34 -7.97
C ILE A 407 -3.85 -47.40 -7.65
N ALA A 408 -4.13 -46.25 -7.00
CA ALA A 408 -3.12 -45.25 -6.68
C ALA A 408 -2.07 -45.77 -5.68
N MET A 409 -2.47 -46.68 -4.79
CA MET A 409 -1.59 -47.33 -3.82
C MET A 409 -1.04 -48.68 -4.28
N HIS A 410 -1.39 -49.14 -5.49
CA HIS A 410 -0.96 -50.44 -6.00
C HIS A 410 0.55 -50.50 -6.16
N GLN A 411 1.20 -51.27 -5.29
CA GLN A 411 2.63 -51.52 -5.41
C GLN A 411 2.86 -52.58 -6.49
N ILE A 412 3.49 -52.16 -7.60
CA ILE A 412 3.90 -53.08 -8.68
C ILE A 412 4.74 -54.20 -8.06
N PRO A 413 4.40 -55.49 -8.28
CA PRO A 413 5.15 -56.60 -7.73
C PRO A 413 6.63 -56.53 -8.08
N GLN A 414 7.50 -56.89 -7.12
CA GLN A 414 8.95 -56.80 -7.31
C GLN A 414 9.42 -57.66 -8.50
N SER A 415 8.78 -58.80 -8.76
CA SER A 415 9.05 -59.64 -9.93
C SER A 415 8.80 -58.91 -11.26
N VAL A 416 7.77 -58.06 -11.33
CA VAL A 416 7.47 -57.24 -12.51
C VAL A 416 8.50 -56.11 -12.65
N LYS A 417 8.88 -55.45 -11.54
CA LYS A 417 9.96 -54.44 -11.54
C LYS A 417 11.28 -55.03 -12.04
N ILE A 418 11.66 -56.21 -11.54
CA ILE A 418 12.85 -56.95 -11.98
C ILE A 418 12.74 -57.31 -13.46
N LYS A 419 11.57 -57.77 -13.92
CA LYS A 419 11.35 -58.09 -15.33
C LYS A 419 11.55 -56.86 -16.21
N LEU A 420 10.96 -55.71 -15.87
CA LEU A 420 11.11 -54.44 -16.58
C LEU A 420 12.57 -53.97 -16.62
N GLN A 421 13.28 -54.07 -15.49
CA GLN A 421 14.70 -53.72 -15.39
C GLN A 421 15.62 -54.64 -16.19
N ASN A 422 15.19 -55.87 -16.48
CA ASN A 422 15.94 -56.85 -17.25
C ASN A 422 15.64 -56.84 -18.75
N ILE A 423 14.63 -56.09 -19.22
CA ILE A 423 14.35 -55.91 -20.65
C ILE A 423 15.59 -55.39 -21.43
N PRO A 424 16.38 -54.42 -20.94
CA PRO A 424 17.61 -53.99 -21.59
C PRO A 424 18.66 -55.07 -21.80
N ASN A 425 18.65 -56.12 -20.98
CA ASN A 425 19.65 -57.17 -20.98
C ASN A 425 19.22 -58.38 -21.84
N GLN A 426 18.07 -58.29 -22.50
CA GLN A 426 17.61 -59.31 -23.45
C GLN A 426 18.34 -59.12 -24.78
N ASN A 427 19.55 -59.66 -24.86
CA ASN A 427 20.43 -59.60 -26.02
C ASN A 427 19.92 -60.53 -27.14
N SER A 428 18.95 -60.07 -27.91
CA SER A 428 18.58 -60.62 -29.22
C SER A 428 18.94 -59.61 -30.31
N TYR A 429 19.24 -60.08 -31.54
CA TYR A 429 19.63 -59.29 -32.72
C TYR A 429 18.68 -58.12 -33.07
N TRP A 430 17.51 -58.05 -32.43
CA TRP A 430 16.43 -57.08 -32.63
C TRP A 430 16.14 -56.24 -31.37
N SER A 431 17.13 -56.00 -30.50
CA SER A 431 16.93 -55.31 -29.21
C SER A 431 16.68 -53.80 -29.37
N SER A 432 15.52 -53.43 -29.91
CA SER A 432 14.97 -52.07 -29.86
C SER A 432 13.79 -52.04 -28.90
N TRP A 433 14.04 -52.27 -27.61
CA TRP A 433 13.02 -52.00 -26.60
C TRP A 433 13.01 -50.48 -26.34
N ASN A 434 11.82 -49.89 -26.24
CA ASN A 434 11.63 -48.51 -25.84
C ASN A 434 10.38 -48.43 -24.97
N ILE A 435 10.39 -47.54 -23.96
CA ILE A 435 9.19 -47.25 -23.17
C ILE A 435 8.47 -46.13 -23.91
N THR A 436 7.32 -46.45 -24.50
CA THR A 436 6.47 -45.47 -25.19
C THR A 436 5.30 -45.12 -24.29
N ASN A 437 5.05 -43.82 -24.08
CA ASN A 437 3.81 -43.38 -23.47
C ASN A 437 2.64 -43.71 -24.42
N LEU A 438 1.58 -44.33 -23.92
CA LEU A 438 0.37 -44.64 -24.69
C LEU A 438 -0.22 -43.41 -25.36
N ASP A 439 -0.11 -42.23 -24.72
CA ASP A 439 -0.60 -40.96 -25.29
C ASP A 439 0.20 -40.51 -26.53
N ASN A 440 1.43 -40.99 -26.70
CA ASN A 440 2.30 -40.71 -27.85
C ASN A 440 2.38 -41.90 -28.82
N GLY A 441 1.50 -42.88 -28.65
CA GLY A 441 1.45 -44.10 -29.42
C GLY A 441 0.72 -43.96 -30.75
N GLU A 442 1.21 -43.14 -31.67
CA GLU A 442 0.64 -43.05 -33.03
C GLU A 442 1.43 -43.91 -34.04
N GLY A 443 0.69 -44.64 -34.88
CA GLY A 443 1.22 -45.45 -35.99
C GLY A 443 1.45 -46.93 -35.66
N ALA A 444 1.89 -47.69 -36.68
CA ALA A 444 2.08 -49.16 -36.64
C ALA A 444 3.12 -49.68 -35.62
N HIS A 445 3.71 -48.78 -34.81
CA HIS A 445 4.69 -49.11 -33.77
C HIS A 445 4.06 -49.55 -32.44
N ILE A 446 2.77 -49.30 -32.22
CA ILE A 446 1.97 -50.01 -31.21
C ILE A 446 1.10 -51.01 -31.96
N ASN A 447 1.60 -52.22 -32.17
CA ASN A 447 0.80 -53.29 -32.75
C ASN A 447 -0.21 -53.82 -31.70
N MET A 448 -1.29 -53.06 -31.48
CA MET A 448 -2.56 -53.58 -30.98
C MET A 448 -3.44 -53.99 -32.17
N ASP A 449 -2.88 -54.54 -33.25
CA ASP A 449 -3.69 -55.04 -34.36
C ASP A 449 -4.68 -56.06 -33.79
N LEU A 450 -5.94 -55.66 -33.85
CA LEU A 450 -7.05 -56.46 -33.38
C LEU A 450 -7.30 -57.53 -34.43
N PHE A 451 -6.57 -58.64 -34.38
CA PHE A 451 -6.84 -59.78 -35.26
C PHE A 451 -8.17 -60.41 -34.83
N PRO A 452 -9.24 -60.34 -35.66
CA PRO A 452 -10.49 -60.96 -35.29
C PRO A 452 -10.32 -62.48 -35.32
N VAL A 453 -10.24 -63.10 -34.14
CA VAL A 453 -10.22 -64.56 -34.01
C VAL A 453 -11.66 -65.06 -34.09
N LYS A 454 -12.05 -65.63 -35.23
CA LYS A 454 -13.36 -66.29 -35.38
C LYS A 454 -13.30 -67.68 -34.77
N ILE A 455 -13.88 -67.84 -33.58
CA ILE A 455 -14.08 -69.14 -32.96
C ILE A 455 -15.35 -69.78 -33.56
N SER A 456 -15.16 -70.66 -34.56
CA SER A 456 -16.27 -71.36 -35.23
C SER A 456 -16.92 -72.42 -34.36
N THR A 457 -16.24 -72.88 -33.30
CA THR A 457 -16.78 -73.82 -32.33
C THR A 457 -16.15 -73.59 -30.96
N MET A 458 -16.97 -73.40 -29.93
CA MET A 458 -16.47 -73.16 -28.57
C MET A 458 -15.73 -74.39 -28.01
N PRO A 459 -14.61 -74.19 -27.31
CA PRO A 459 -13.86 -75.29 -26.70
C PRO A 459 -14.63 -75.92 -25.55
N LYS A 460 -14.28 -77.16 -25.22
CA LYS A 460 -14.82 -77.85 -24.04
C LYS A 460 -14.19 -77.27 -22.77
N LYS A 461 -14.97 -77.22 -21.70
CA LYS A 461 -14.47 -76.91 -20.35
C LYS A 461 -13.47 -78.00 -19.92
N PRO A 462 -12.40 -77.67 -19.17
CA PRO A 462 -11.46 -78.66 -18.68
C PRO A 462 -12.17 -79.81 -17.97
N ASN A 463 -11.76 -81.05 -18.26
CA ASN A 463 -12.34 -82.27 -17.67
C ASN A 463 -13.86 -82.43 -17.87
N SER A 464 -14.44 -81.80 -18.89
CA SER A 464 -15.87 -81.84 -19.18
C SER A 464 -16.13 -82.04 -20.67
N THR A 465 -17.29 -82.63 -20.98
CA THR A 465 -17.79 -82.73 -22.35
C THR A 465 -18.57 -81.47 -22.78
N GLN A 466 -18.89 -80.59 -21.85
CA GLN A 466 -19.64 -79.35 -22.08
C GLN A 466 -18.75 -78.28 -22.72
N LYS A 467 -19.27 -77.62 -23.77
CA LYS A 467 -18.61 -76.45 -24.38
C LYS A 467 -18.82 -75.20 -23.54
N TYR A 468 -17.85 -74.29 -23.55
CA TYR A 468 -18.05 -72.95 -23.03
C TYR A 468 -19.13 -72.21 -23.82
N THR A 469 -19.90 -71.35 -23.16
CA THR A 469 -20.57 -70.24 -23.85
C THR A 469 -19.54 -69.17 -24.24
N PRO A 470 -19.84 -68.27 -25.21
CA PRO A 470 -18.91 -67.18 -25.55
C PRO A 470 -18.49 -66.34 -24.33
N ALA A 471 -19.44 -66.02 -23.44
CA ALA A 471 -19.16 -65.22 -22.25
C ALA A 471 -18.30 -65.97 -21.23
N GLU A 472 -18.61 -67.25 -20.98
CA GLU A 472 -17.80 -68.07 -20.08
C GLU A 472 -16.37 -68.28 -20.63
N PHE A 473 -16.23 -68.48 -21.94
CA PHE A 473 -14.92 -68.62 -22.57
C PHE A 473 -14.11 -67.33 -22.45
N PHE A 474 -14.75 -66.18 -22.68
CA PHE A 474 -14.09 -64.87 -22.57
C PHE A 474 -13.63 -64.58 -21.14
N ASP A 475 -14.48 -64.85 -20.14
CA ASP A 475 -14.14 -64.68 -18.73
C ASP A 475 -13.02 -65.64 -18.30
N PHE A 476 -13.09 -66.90 -18.75
CA PHE A 476 -12.04 -67.89 -18.52
C PHE A 476 -10.71 -67.44 -19.15
N PHE A 477 -10.72 -67.00 -20.41
CA PHE A 477 -9.54 -66.52 -21.12
C PHE A 477 -8.89 -65.33 -20.41
N ARG A 478 -9.68 -64.32 -20.01
CA ARG A 478 -9.16 -63.13 -19.30
C ARG A 478 -8.52 -63.48 -17.97
N LYS A 479 -9.13 -64.37 -17.19
CA LYS A 479 -8.62 -64.79 -15.87
C LYS A 479 -7.41 -65.73 -15.97
N ASN A 480 -7.25 -66.39 -17.10
CA ASN A 480 -6.24 -67.42 -17.30
C ASN A 480 -5.36 -67.14 -18.53
N ILE A 481 -5.16 -65.87 -18.89
CA ILE A 481 -4.45 -65.49 -20.13
C ILE A 481 -3.04 -66.09 -20.19
N ASN A 482 -2.41 -66.30 -19.03
CA ASN A 482 -1.09 -66.92 -18.90
C ASN A 482 -1.07 -68.39 -19.34
N LEU A 483 -2.20 -69.13 -19.27
CA LEU A 483 -2.30 -70.49 -19.81
C LEU A 483 -2.20 -70.53 -21.34
N PHE A 484 -2.43 -69.40 -22.00
CA PHE A 484 -2.35 -69.24 -23.44
C PHE A 484 -1.03 -68.55 -23.85
N ALA A 485 -0.40 -67.80 -22.95
CA ALA A 485 0.81 -66.99 -23.18
C ALA A 485 1.98 -67.77 -23.78
N GLU A 486 2.26 -68.99 -23.31
CA GLU A 486 3.37 -69.80 -23.84
C GLU A 486 3.16 -70.30 -25.28
N LYS A 487 1.91 -70.27 -25.78
CA LYS A 487 1.55 -70.68 -27.14
C LYS A 487 1.38 -69.51 -28.10
N PHE A 488 1.41 -68.27 -27.60
CA PHE A 488 1.54 -67.09 -28.44
C PHE A 488 3.02 -66.91 -28.77
N THR A 489 3.52 -67.66 -29.76
CA THR A 489 4.74 -67.24 -30.44
C THR A 489 4.46 -65.92 -31.14
N PRO A 490 5.35 -64.90 -31.04
CA PRO A 490 5.26 -63.73 -31.90
C PRO A 490 5.16 -64.19 -33.36
N ILE A 491 4.37 -63.49 -34.17
CA ILE A 491 4.32 -63.72 -35.61
C ILE A 491 5.76 -63.63 -36.12
N GLU A 492 6.34 -64.75 -36.55
CA GLU A 492 7.56 -64.73 -37.38
C GLU A 492 7.16 -64.04 -38.68
N ASN A 493 7.60 -62.79 -38.84
CA ASN A 493 7.38 -62.02 -40.03
C ASN A 493 8.25 -62.63 -41.14
N ASN A 494 7.72 -63.58 -41.91
CA ASN A 494 8.40 -64.18 -43.06
C ASN A 494 8.43 -63.25 -44.29
N TYR A 495 8.39 -61.93 -44.09
CA TYR A 495 8.64 -60.97 -45.16
C TYR A 495 10.14 -60.73 -45.30
N LEU A 496 10.75 -61.54 -46.16
CA LEU A 496 11.90 -61.14 -46.98
C LEU A 496 11.40 -60.35 -48.20
#